data_AF-A0A6I2FVY3-F1
#
_entry.id   AF-A0A6I2FVY3-F1
#
_cell.length_a   1.000
_cell.length_b   1.000
_cell.length_c   1.000
_cell.angle_alpha   90.00
_cell.angle_beta   90.00
_cell.angle_gamma   90.00
#
_symmetry.space_group_name_H-M   'P 1'
#
loop_
_entity.id
_entity.type
_entity.pdbx_description
1 polymer ?
#
loop_
_entity_poly.entity_id
_entity_poly.type
_entity_poly.pdbx_seq_one_letter_code
_entity_poly.pdbx_strand_id
1 'polypeptide(L)'
;MNRTGLVSAAGVVHSVIRVVLSLTMIGFGMVKVIPTQFIVFTLPGEMLVPLGESSSSGMLWKFMATSTPYTVITGAVEVIGGLLLIFRRTVLLGALVCMVALIQVSILNIAYDVPVIAPPLLMLAMALAVSVPWWSGLIDVLFRNRDSAALPPPRADRRRIRLVGTAAHSVAAVLVVLFMGANGIRTYYDYTERLSPLDGVWAVDEFHGDGPRWVRFAIDDRPASQRLVLVRDDGELTTRDLTVATTESVLRVGGWTLRYTQLSDTGLHLIGQFDGGPIDTTLRRIPLRTETRDFR
;
A
#
# COMPACT_ATOMS: atom_id res chain seq x y z
N MET A 1 35.96 -20.19 -26.71
CA MET A 1 34.72 -20.20 -25.90
C MET A 1 33.53 -20.44 -26.83
N ASN A 2 32.87 -21.60 -26.77
CA ASN A 2 31.91 -22.04 -27.78
C ASN A 2 30.61 -21.21 -27.78
N ARG A 3 30.20 -20.72 -28.96
CA ARG A 3 28.95 -19.96 -29.20
C ARG A 3 27.70 -20.67 -28.64
N THR A 4 27.69 -21.99 -28.60
CA THR A 4 26.60 -22.81 -28.05
C THR A 4 26.44 -22.67 -26.52
N GLY A 5 27.54 -22.47 -25.78
CA GLY A 5 27.51 -22.24 -24.33
C GLY A 5 26.97 -20.85 -23.96
N LEU A 6 27.36 -19.82 -24.72
CA LEU A 6 26.90 -18.44 -24.55
C LEU A 6 25.38 -18.29 -24.78
N VAL A 7 24.84 -18.94 -25.83
CA VAL A 7 23.41 -18.94 -26.12
C VAL A 7 22.60 -19.67 -25.04
N SER A 8 23.17 -20.71 -24.42
CA SER A 8 22.54 -21.39 -23.28
C SER A 8 22.52 -20.53 -22.01
N ALA A 9 23.62 -19.82 -21.72
CA ALA A 9 23.72 -18.94 -20.56
C ALA A 9 22.74 -17.75 -20.65
N ALA A 10 22.65 -17.09 -21.81
CA ALA A 10 21.72 -15.99 -22.02
C ALA A 10 20.25 -16.42 -21.83
N GLY A 11 19.88 -17.62 -22.29
CA GLY A 11 18.52 -18.15 -22.10
C GLY A 11 18.19 -18.47 -20.64
N VAL A 12 19.17 -18.92 -19.86
CA VAL A 12 19.01 -19.14 -18.41
C VAL A 12 18.86 -17.80 -17.69
N VAL A 13 19.72 -16.83 -17.96
CA VAL A 13 19.65 -15.48 -17.36
C VAL A 13 18.29 -14.83 -17.66
N HIS A 14 17.84 -14.88 -18.92
CA HIS A 14 16.52 -14.36 -19.30
C HIS A 14 15.38 -15.03 -18.51
N SER A 15 15.45 -16.36 -18.35
CA SER A 15 14.45 -17.11 -17.58
C SER A 15 14.46 -16.72 -16.09
N VAL A 16 15.63 -16.52 -15.51
CA VAL A 16 15.78 -16.08 -14.10
C VAL A 16 15.21 -14.68 -13.91
N ILE A 17 15.60 -13.70 -14.75
CA ILE A 17 15.07 -12.33 -14.70
C ILE A 17 13.54 -12.36 -14.81
N ARG A 18 12.99 -13.16 -15.74
CA ARG A 18 11.55 -13.30 -15.92
C ARG A 18 10.85 -13.85 -14.68
N VAL A 19 11.40 -14.89 -14.04
CA VAL A 19 10.83 -15.47 -12.82
C VAL A 19 10.86 -14.46 -11.68
N VAL A 20 11.99 -13.78 -11.48
CA VAL A 20 12.13 -12.76 -10.44
C VAL A 20 11.13 -11.62 -10.67
N LEU A 21 11.10 -11.03 -11.88
CA LEU A 21 10.16 -9.97 -12.22
C LEU A 21 8.70 -10.40 -12.00
N SER A 22 8.34 -11.61 -12.43
CA SER A 22 7.01 -12.17 -12.27
C SER A 22 6.59 -12.28 -10.80
N LEU A 23 7.42 -12.91 -9.96
CA LEU A 23 7.09 -13.10 -8.55
C LEU A 23 7.09 -11.77 -7.78
N THR A 24 8.01 -10.85 -8.11
CA THR A 24 8.07 -9.52 -7.49
C THR A 24 6.84 -8.68 -7.87
N MET A 25 6.43 -8.65 -9.14
CA MET A 25 5.22 -7.93 -9.58
C MET A 25 3.95 -8.48 -8.93
N ILE A 26 3.84 -9.80 -8.77
CA ILE A 26 2.72 -10.41 -8.03
C ILE A 26 2.74 -9.95 -6.57
N GLY A 27 3.89 -9.99 -5.90
CA GLY A 27 4.02 -9.53 -4.51
C GLY A 27 3.62 -8.06 -4.32
N PHE A 28 4.16 -7.15 -5.14
CA PHE A 28 3.80 -5.72 -5.10
C PHE A 28 2.32 -5.48 -5.44
N GLY A 29 1.78 -6.21 -6.41
CA GLY A 29 0.36 -6.08 -6.75
C GLY A 29 -0.56 -6.55 -5.63
N MET A 30 -0.18 -7.61 -4.89
CA MET A 30 -1.00 -8.16 -3.80
C MET A 30 -1.21 -7.18 -2.64
N VAL A 31 -0.21 -6.36 -2.29
CA VAL A 31 -0.35 -5.33 -1.23
C VAL A 31 -1.23 -4.13 -1.65
N LYS A 32 -1.65 -4.08 -2.91
CA LYS A 32 -2.62 -3.11 -3.44
C LYS A 32 -3.99 -3.75 -3.69
N VAL A 33 -4.03 -4.99 -4.18
CA VAL A 33 -5.27 -5.78 -4.33
C VAL A 33 -5.93 -5.99 -2.98
N ILE A 34 -5.14 -6.30 -1.96
CA ILE A 34 -5.56 -6.18 -0.57
C ILE A 34 -4.97 -4.85 -0.12
N PRO A 35 -5.77 -3.79 0.05
CA PRO A 35 -5.32 -2.40 0.05
C PRO A 35 -4.56 -2.02 1.33
N THR A 36 -3.41 -2.66 1.57
CA THR A 36 -2.58 -2.52 2.78
C THR A 36 -1.42 -1.56 2.57
N GLN A 37 -0.99 -1.31 1.33
CA GLN A 37 0.15 -0.45 1.04
C GLN A 37 -0.01 0.99 1.57
N PHE A 38 -1.23 1.54 1.51
CA PHE A 38 -1.51 2.93 1.90
C PHE A 38 -2.45 3.02 3.11
N ILE A 39 -2.77 1.90 3.75
CA ILE A 39 -3.85 1.80 4.74
C ILE A 39 -3.60 2.64 5.99
N VAL A 40 -2.33 2.89 6.34
CA VAL A 40 -1.96 3.76 7.47
C VAL A 40 -2.57 5.16 7.33
N PHE A 41 -2.68 5.68 6.11
CA PHE A 41 -3.28 6.99 5.82
C PHE A 41 -4.80 7.02 5.93
N THR A 42 -5.43 5.89 6.29
CA THR A 42 -6.85 5.82 6.64
C THR A 42 -7.11 5.93 8.15
N LEU A 43 -6.05 5.96 8.97
CA LEU A 43 -6.16 6.15 10.41
C LEU A 43 -6.72 7.55 10.74
N PRO A 44 -7.58 7.68 11.75
CA PRO A 44 -8.13 8.96 12.20
C PRO A 44 -7.07 10.06 12.41
N GLY A 45 -5.93 9.72 13.02
CA GLY A 45 -4.83 10.66 13.26
C GLY A 45 -4.22 11.26 12.00
N GLU A 46 -4.12 10.49 10.91
CA GLU A 46 -3.57 10.96 9.63
C GLU A 46 -4.49 11.97 8.93
N MET A 47 -5.77 12.01 9.30
CA MET A 47 -6.75 12.95 8.77
C MET A 47 -6.64 14.34 9.39
N LEU A 48 -5.99 14.45 10.56
CA LEU A 48 -5.77 15.73 11.24
C LEU A 48 -4.54 16.48 10.72
N VAL A 49 -3.63 15.79 10.04
CA VAL A 49 -2.43 16.40 9.48
C VAL A 49 -2.81 17.39 8.36
N PRO A 50 -2.53 18.69 8.51
CA PRO A 50 -2.86 19.69 7.50
C PRO A 50 -2.25 19.38 6.14
N LEU A 51 -2.95 19.77 5.06
CA LEU A 51 -2.45 19.55 3.70
C LEU A 51 -1.15 20.30 3.43
N GLY A 52 -1.04 21.55 3.91
CA GLY A 52 0.17 22.37 3.73
C GLY A 52 1.40 21.86 4.48
N GLU A 53 1.19 21.09 5.55
CA GLU A 53 2.26 20.47 6.36
C GLU A 53 2.59 19.05 5.89
N SER A 54 1.82 18.49 4.95
CA SER A 54 2.07 17.14 4.44
C SER A 54 3.22 17.16 3.44
N SER A 55 4.15 16.21 3.58
CA SER A 55 5.17 15.99 2.55
C SER A 55 4.53 15.60 1.22
N SER A 56 5.23 15.85 0.11
CA SER A 56 4.77 15.46 -1.23
C SER A 56 4.41 13.98 -1.32
N SER A 57 5.23 13.11 -0.73
CA SER A 57 4.98 11.67 -0.68
C SER A 57 3.79 11.31 0.20
N GLY A 58 3.63 11.99 1.35
CA GLY A 58 2.46 11.83 2.22
C GLY A 58 1.16 12.22 1.51
N MET A 59 1.17 13.29 0.71
CA MET A 59 0.01 13.68 -0.10
C MET A 59 -0.34 12.62 -1.16
N LEU A 60 0.67 12.09 -1.86
CA LEU A 60 0.45 11.00 -2.83
C LEU A 60 -0.14 9.77 -2.15
N TRP A 61 0.37 9.37 -0.99
CA TRP A 61 -0.11 8.20 -0.27
C TRP A 61 -1.52 8.40 0.28
N LYS A 62 -1.86 9.59 0.80
CA LYS A 62 -3.24 9.95 1.16
C LYS A 62 -4.16 9.88 -0.06
N PHE A 63 -3.74 10.40 -1.21
CA PHE A 63 -4.51 10.31 -2.47
C PHE A 63 -4.81 8.85 -2.82
N MET A 64 -3.79 7.98 -2.82
CA MET A 64 -3.98 6.54 -3.07
C MET A 64 -4.92 5.89 -2.06
N ALA A 65 -4.74 6.18 -0.76
CA ALA A 65 -5.55 5.62 0.33
C ALA A 65 -7.03 6.01 0.26
N THR A 66 -7.36 7.18 -0.27
CA THR A 66 -8.75 7.66 -0.35
C THR A 66 -9.64 6.86 -1.31
N SER A 67 -9.05 6.12 -2.26
CA SER A 67 -9.78 5.37 -3.28
C SER A 67 -9.33 3.92 -3.31
N THR A 68 -10.01 3.08 -2.52
CA THR A 68 -9.83 1.62 -2.53
C THR A 68 -9.96 1.04 -3.94
N PRO A 69 -10.99 1.37 -4.75
CA PRO A 69 -11.11 0.80 -6.09
C PRO A 69 -9.91 1.14 -6.99
N TYR A 70 -9.41 2.39 -6.93
CA TYR A 70 -8.25 2.79 -7.71
C TYR A 70 -7.00 2.02 -7.29
N THR A 71 -6.75 1.92 -5.97
CA THR A 71 -5.62 1.14 -5.43
C THR A 71 -5.71 -0.32 -5.87
N VAL A 72 -6.88 -0.96 -5.73
CA VAL A 72 -7.09 -2.36 -6.15
C VAL A 72 -6.87 -2.54 -7.65
N ILE A 73 -7.34 -1.64 -8.50
CA ILE A 73 -7.14 -1.70 -9.96
C ILE A 73 -5.65 -1.62 -10.29
N THR A 74 -4.90 -0.68 -9.69
CA THR A 74 -3.46 -0.57 -9.92
C THR A 74 -2.71 -1.83 -9.48
N GLY A 75 -3.12 -2.45 -8.35
CA GLY A 75 -2.61 -3.75 -7.91
C GLY A 75 -2.93 -4.89 -8.86
N ALA A 76 -4.16 -4.93 -9.38
CA ALA A 76 -4.60 -5.96 -10.32
C ALA A 76 -3.77 -5.91 -11.63
N VAL A 77 -3.44 -4.71 -12.13
CA VAL A 77 -2.55 -4.55 -13.29
C VAL A 77 -1.18 -5.16 -13.02
N GLU A 78 -0.61 -4.94 -11.84
CA GLU A 78 0.69 -5.51 -11.44
C GLU A 78 0.64 -7.03 -11.31
N VAL A 79 -0.39 -7.58 -10.66
CA VAL A 79 -0.60 -9.03 -10.55
C VAL A 79 -0.77 -9.67 -11.92
N ILE A 80 -1.62 -9.09 -12.79
CA ILE A 80 -1.85 -9.59 -14.15
C ILE A 80 -0.55 -9.57 -14.96
N GLY A 81 0.22 -8.48 -14.91
CA GLY A 81 1.53 -8.39 -15.55
C GLY A 81 2.47 -9.51 -15.09
N GLY A 82 2.55 -9.74 -13.77
CA GLY A 82 3.35 -10.81 -13.19
C GLY A 82 2.89 -12.22 -13.58
N LEU A 83 1.57 -12.48 -13.62
CA LEU A 83 1.01 -13.78 -14.02
C LEU A 83 1.25 -14.08 -15.51
N LEU A 84 1.13 -13.09 -16.38
CA LEU A 84 1.38 -13.23 -17.82
C LEU A 84 2.84 -13.62 -18.12
N LEU A 85 3.79 -13.28 -17.25
CA LEU A 85 5.20 -13.66 -17.40
C LEU A 85 5.48 -15.16 -17.15
N ILE A 86 4.54 -15.88 -16.52
CA ILE A 86 4.67 -17.32 -16.26
C ILE A 86 4.65 -18.10 -17.57
N PHE A 87 3.65 -17.83 -18.41
CA PHE A 87 3.45 -18.59 -19.65
C PHE A 87 4.29 -18.02 -20.78
N ARG A 88 5.05 -18.89 -21.45
CA ARG A 88 5.94 -18.51 -22.57
C ARG A 88 5.22 -17.73 -23.68
N ARG A 89 3.93 -18.00 -23.91
CA ARG A 89 3.14 -17.35 -24.97
C ARG A 89 2.76 -15.91 -24.64
N THR A 90 2.70 -15.55 -23.36
CA THR A 90 2.23 -14.24 -22.89
C THR A 90 3.36 -13.37 -22.33
N VAL A 91 4.62 -13.82 -22.42
CA VAL A 91 5.78 -13.10 -21.86
C VAL A 91 5.88 -11.66 -22.37
N LEU A 92 5.69 -11.45 -23.67
CA LEU A 92 5.74 -10.10 -24.23
C LEU A 92 4.66 -9.20 -23.64
N LEU A 93 3.41 -9.69 -23.63
CA LEU A 93 2.29 -8.93 -23.08
C LEU A 93 2.51 -8.62 -21.59
N GLY A 94 2.94 -9.62 -20.80
CA GLY A 94 3.29 -9.43 -19.40
C GLY A 94 4.39 -8.39 -19.19
N ALA A 95 5.47 -8.46 -19.99
CA ALA A 95 6.57 -7.50 -19.92
C ALA A 95 6.10 -6.07 -20.24
N LEU A 96 5.26 -5.89 -21.27
CA LEU A 96 4.71 -4.59 -21.63
C LEU A 96 3.77 -4.03 -20.55
N VAL A 97 2.90 -4.86 -19.97
CA VAL A 97 2.04 -4.47 -18.84
C VAL A 97 2.90 -4.04 -17.64
N CYS A 98 3.92 -4.82 -17.29
CA CYS A 98 4.87 -4.46 -16.24
C CYS A 98 5.59 -3.14 -16.55
N MET A 99 6.03 -2.92 -17.79
CA MET A 99 6.67 -1.66 -18.19
C MET A 99 5.75 -0.46 -17.97
N VAL A 100 4.48 -0.54 -18.41
CA VAL A 100 3.52 0.55 -18.21
C VAL A 100 3.31 0.84 -16.72
N ALA A 101 3.10 -0.20 -15.90
CA ALA A 101 2.92 -0.05 -14.46
C ALA A 101 4.17 0.54 -13.79
N LEU A 102 5.35 0.04 -14.11
CA LEU A 102 6.61 0.46 -13.51
C LEU A 102 7.04 1.87 -13.95
N ILE A 103 6.78 2.24 -15.20
CA ILE A 103 6.98 3.63 -15.66
C ILE A 103 6.09 4.57 -14.83
N GLN A 104 4.81 4.24 -14.65
CA GLN A 104 3.91 5.06 -13.84
C GLN A 104 4.39 5.17 -12.39
N VAL A 105 4.74 4.04 -11.75
CA VAL A 105 5.26 4.03 -10.38
C VAL A 105 6.56 4.83 -10.27
N SER A 106 7.49 4.69 -11.22
CA SER A 106 8.74 5.46 -11.24
C SER A 106 8.49 6.96 -11.39
N ILE A 107 7.57 7.37 -12.27
CA ILE A 107 7.19 8.78 -12.43
C ILE A 107 6.61 9.31 -11.11
N LEU A 108 5.69 8.59 -10.48
CA LEU A 108 5.13 8.99 -9.19
C LEU A 108 6.20 9.12 -8.11
N ASN A 109 7.12 8.14 -8.02
CA ASN A 109 8.16 8.18 -7.00
C ASN A 109 9.11 9.37 -7.16
N ILE A 110 9.46 9.71 -8.39
CA ILE A 110 10.33 10.86 -8.68
C ILE A 110 9.57 12.17 -8.48
N ALA A 111 8.34 12.29 -8.98
CA ALA A 111 7.56 13.52 -8.96
C ALA A 111 7.09 13.91 -7.55
N TYR A 112 6.85 12.93 -6.67
CA TYR A 112 6.36 13.14 -5.31
C TYR A 112 7.41 12.89 -4.23
N ASP A 113 8.70 12.83 -4.61
CA ASP A 113 9.83 12.65 -3.69
C ASP A 113 9.65 11.44 -2.74
N VAL A 114 9.26 10.31 -3.34
CA VAL A 114 9.12 9.04 -2.62
C VAL A 114 10.51 8.40 -2.53
N PRO A 115 11.03 8.06 -1.34
CA PRO A 115 12.43 7.67 -1.13
C PRO A 115 12.84 6.30 -1.74
N VAL A 116 11.91 5.59 -2.40
CA VAL A 116 12.12 4.25 -2.96
C VAL A 116 12.17 4.24 -4.49
N ILE A 117 13.12 4.95 -5.06
CA ILE A 117 13.24 5.13 -6.53
C ILE A 117 13.89 3.90 -7.22
N ALA A 118 14.88 3.27 -6.58
CA ALA A 118 15.69 2.22 -7.22
C ALA A 118 14.91 0.92 -7.56
N PRO A 119 14.06 0.36 -6.70
CA PRO A 119 13.36 -0.89 -7.00
C PRO A 119 12.48 -0.85 -8.27
N PRO A 120 11.57 0.13 -8.47
CA PRO A 120 10.76 0.15 -9.69
C PRO A 120 11.60 0.39 -10.96
N LEU A 121 12.70 1.14 -10.88
CA LEU A 121 13.62 1.32 -12.01
C LEU A 121 14.37 0.03 -12.37
N LEU A 122 14.83 -0.74 -11.37
CA LEU A 122 15.47 -2.04 -11.61
C LEU A 122 14.47 -3.02 -12.24
N MET A 123 13.25 -3.08 -11.70
CA MET A 123 12.19 -3.90 -12.27
C MET A 123 11.82 -3.46 -13.70
N LEU A 124 11.85 -2.16 -13.99
CA LEU A 124 11.64 -1.63 -15.34
C LEU A 124 12.75 -2.10 -16.29
N ALA A 125 14.00 -2.06 -15.84
CA ALA A 125 15.14 -2.60 -16.59
C ALA A 125 14.99 -4.11 -16.83
N MET A 126 14.48 -4.86 -15.84
CA MET A 126 14.16 -6.28 -16.01
C MET A 126 13.05 -6.50 -17.03
N ALA A 127 11.98 -5.71 -17.01
CA ALA A 127 10.88 -5.81 -17.97
C ALA A 127 11.36 -5.52 -19.40
N LEU A 128 12.20 -4.48 -19.56
CA LEU A 128 12.90 -4.19 -20.81
C LEU A 128 13.74 -5.38 -21.26
N ALA A 129 14.63 -5.89 -20.40
CA ALA A 129 15.49 -7.04 -20.70
C ALA A 129 14.70 -8.29 -21.10
N VAL A 130 13.56 -8.54 -20.43
CA VAL A 130 12.67 -9.65 -20.78
C VAL A 130 12.04 -9.44 -22.16
N SER A 131 11.69 -8.21 -22.53
CA SER A 131 11.06 -7.88 -23.82
C SER A 131 12.01 -7.83 -25.03
N VAL A 132 13.33 -7.72 -24.81
CA VAL A 132 14.36 -7.59 -25.87
C VAL A 132 14.19 -8.56 -27.05
N PRO A 133 13.89 -9.87 -26.86
CA PRO A 133 13.75 -10.80 -27.98
C PRO A 133 12.65 -10.46 -29.00
N TRP A 134 11.72 -9.56 -28.65
CA TRP A 134 10.58 -9.18 -29.49
C TRP A 134 10.70 -7.78 -30.11
N TRP A 135 11.74 -7.01 -29.79
CA TRP A 135 11.82 -5.59 -30.19
C TRP A 135 11.91 -5.38 -31.70
N SER A 136 12.65 -6.22 -32.44
CA SER A 136 12.72 -6.11 -33.90
C SER A 136 11.35 -6.33 -34.55
N GLY A 137 10.63 -7.36 -34.10
CA GLY A 137 9.27 -7.65 -34.58
C GLY A 137 8.27 -6.56 -34.23
N LEU A 138 8.36 -5.98 -33.02
CA LEU A 138 7.54 -4.84 -32.62
C LEU A 138 7.81 -3.61 -33.50
N ILE A 139 9.06 -3.31 -33.81
CA ILE A 139 9.42 -2.18 -34.68
C ILE A 139 8.92 -2.40 -36.10
N ASP A 140 9.10 -3.62 -36.62
CA ASP A 140 8.66 -3.98 -37.96
C ASP A 140 7.13 -3.86 -38.10
N VAL A 141 6.37 -4.35 -37.12
CA VAL A 141 4.90 -4.28 -37.12
C VAL A 141 4.39 -2.85 -36.87
N LEU A 142 4.85 -2.18 -35.81
CA LEU A 142 4.26 -0.90 -35.37
C LEU A 142 4.70 0.30 -36.20
N PHE A 143 5.96 0.33 -36.66
CA PHE A 143 6.53 1.51 -37.32
C PHE A 143 6.83 1.30 -38.79
N ARG A 144 7.14 0.06 -39.22
CA ARG A 144 7.51 -0.23 -40.61
C ARG A 144 6.37 -0.86 -41.42
N ASN A 145 5.24 -1.16 -40.77
CA ASN A 145 4.09 -1.83 -41.36
C ASN A 145 4.48 -3.12 -42.10
N ARG A 146 5.36 -3.93 -41.48
CA ARG A 146 5.87 -5.21 -41.99
C ARG A 146 5.40 -6.35 -41.10
N ASP A 147 5.17 -7.51 -41.72
CA ASP A 147 4.87 -8.73 -40.99
C ASP A 147 6.05 -9.16 -40.10
N SER A 148 5.76 -9.62 -38.89
CA SER A 148 6.75 -10.22 -38.00
C SER A 148 6.72 -11.74 -38.14
N ALA A 149 7.89 -12.34 -38.39
CA ALA A 149 8.02 -13.79 -38.36
C ALA A 149 7.68 -14.36 -36.97
N ALA A 150 7.04 -15.52 -36.94
CA ALA A 150 6.82 -16.26 -35.69
C ALA A 150 8.17 -16.66 -35.09
N LEU A 151 8.30 -16.53 -33.76
CA LEU A 151 9.48 -17.03 -33.06
C LEU A 151 9.61 -18.56 -33.30
N PRO A 152 10.84 -19.06 -33.50
CA PRO A 152 11.05 -20.48 -33.76
C PRO A 152 10.44 -21.34 -32.63
N PRO A 153 9.80 -22.47 -32.99
CA PRO A 153 9.16 -23.33 -32.00
C PRO A 153 10.19 -23.82 -30.97
N PRO A 154 9.80 -23.94 -29.69
CA PRO A 154 10.72 -24.45 -28.69
C PRO A 154 11.14 -25.87 -29.02
N ARG A 155 12.44 -26.17 -28.88
CA ARG A 155 13.01 -27.50 -29.18
C ARG A 155 12.24 -28.62 -28.45
N ALA A 156 11.88 -29.69 -29.16
CA ALA A 156 11.04 -30.77 -28.62
C ALA A 156 11.72 -31.54 -27.48
N ASP A 157 13.04 -31.73 -27.57
CA ASP A 157 13.92 -32.42 -26.61
C ASP A 157 13.81 -31.90 -25.16
N ARG A 158 13.53 -30.61 -24.95
CA ARG A 158 13.43 -29.99 -23.61
C ARG A 158 11.99 -29.85 -23.10
N ARG A 159 11.01 -30.58 -23.66
CA ARG A 159 9.58 -30.44 -23.30
C ARG A 159 9.32 -30.67 -21.81
N ARG A 160 9.86 -31.74 -21.22
CA ARG A 160 9.67 -32.05 -19.79
C ARG A 160 10.22 -30.95 -18.89
N ILE A 161 11.45 -30.48 -19.15
CA ILE A 161 12.09 -29.41 -18.37
C ILE A 161 11.24 -28.13 -18.41
N ARG A 162 10.69 -27.76 -19.57
CA ARG A 162 9.81 -26.58 -19.69
C ARG A 162 8.50 -26.74 -18.93
N LEU A 163 7.89 -27.92 -19.00
CA LEU A 163 6.64 -28.20 -18.29
C LEU A 163 6.86 -28.12 -16.77
N VAL A 164 7.90 -28.79 -16.27
CA VAL A 164 8.29 -28.75 -14.86
C VAL A 164 8.64 -27.33 -14.43
N GLY A 165 9.41 -26.59 -15.23
CA GLY A 165 9.75 -25.19 -14.93
C GLY A 165 8.54 -24.26 -14.89
N THR A 166 7.56 -24.45 -15.80
CA THR A 166 6.32 -23.68 -15.79
C THR A 166 5.47 -24.05 -14.58
N ALA A 167 5.33 -25.34 -14.27
CA ALA A 167 4.61 -25.80 -13.09
C ALA A 167 5.25 -25.27 -11.79
N ALA A 168 6.58 -25.33 -11.67
CA ALA A 168 7.30 -24.79 -10.52
C ALA A 168 7.11 -23.27 -10.39
N HIS A 169 7.16 -22.52 -11.50
CA HIS A 169 6.89 -21.08 -11.51
C HIS A 169 5.44 -20.78 -11.11
N SER A 170 4.46 -21.52 -11.63
CA SER A 170 3.05 -21.39 -11.25
C SER A 170 2.83 -21.70 -9.77
N VAL A 171 3.43 -22.77 -9.24
CA VAL A 171 3.36 -23.12 -7.81
C VAL A 171 3.97 -22.00 -6.98
N ALA A 172 5.15 -21.49 -7.35
CA ALA A 172 5.78 -20.37 -6.65
C ALA A 172 4.88 -19.12 -6.67
N ALA A 173 4.25 -18.80 -7.80
CA ALA A 173 3.31 -17.69 -7.91
C ALA A 173 2.10 -17.87 -7.00
N VAL A 174 1.50 -19.07 -6.97
CA VAL A 174 0.38 -19.39 -6.07
C VAL A 174 0.80 -19.26 -4.60
N LEU A 175 1.98 -19.76 -4.24
CA LEU A 175 2.50 -19.63 -2.87
C LEU A 175 2.69 -18.16 -2.47
N VAL A 176 3.21 -17.31 -3.37
CA VAL A 176 3.33 -15.86 -3.13
C VAL A 176 1.96 -15.23 -2.96
N VAL A 177 0.99 -15.54 -3.83
CA VAL A 177 -0.39 -15.02 -3.72
C VAL A 177 -1.03 -15.43 -2.40
N LEU A 178 -0.93 -16.70 -2.00
CA LEU A 178 -1.51 -17.19 -0.75
C LEU A 178 -0.83 -16.56 0.47
N PHE A 179 0.50 -16.48 0.48
CA PHE A 179 1.26 -15.89 1.57
C PHE A 179 0.98 -14.40 1.72
N MET A 180 1.06 -13.64 0.62
CA MET A 180 0.75 -12.21 0.63
C MET A 180 -0.73 -11.95 0.90
N GLY A 181 -1.60 -12.85 0.42
CA GLY A 181 -3.03 -12.83 0.66
C GLY A 181 -3.37 -12.93 2.15
N ALA A 182 -2.87 -13.97 2.80
CA ALA A 182 -3.11 -14.21 4.22
C ALA A 182 -2.53 -13.08 5.10
N ASN A 183 -1.29 -12.64 4.81
CA ASN A 183 -0.67 -11.53 5.54
C ASN A 183 -1.44 -10.22 5.29
N GLY A 184 -1.83 -9.95 4.05
CA GLY A 184 -2.57 -8.76 3.68
C GLY A 184 -3.93 -8.68 4.37
N ILE A 185 -4.67 -9.79 4.45
CA ILE A 185 -5.96 -9.85 5.15
C ILE A 185 -5.77 -9.55 6.64
N ARG A 186 -4.78 -10.17 7.28
CA ARG A 186 -4.47 -9.89 8.69
C ARG A 186 -4.13 -8.41 8.89
N THR A 187 -3.21 -7.86 8.10
CA THR A 187 -2.84 -6.45 8.18
C THR A 187 -4.03 -5.52 7.90
N TYR A 188 -4.90 -5.88 6.97
CA TYR A 188 -6.12 -5.11 6.72
C TYR A 188 -7.02 -5.04 7.96
N TYR A 189 -7.24 -6.17 8.65
CA TYR A 189 -7.98 -6.17 9.91
C TYR A 189 -7.26 -5.39 11.00
N ASP A 190 -5.93 -5.52 11.14
CA ASP A 190 -5.14 -4.77 12.13
C ASP A 190 -5.35 -3.25 12.01
N TYR A 191 -5.59 -2.73 10.80
CA TYR A 191 -5.82 -1.31 10.55
C TYR A 191 -7.28 -0.89 10.48
N THR A 192 -8.25 -1.81 10.37
CA THR A 192 -9.67 -1.47 10.21
C THR A 192 -10.54 -1.83 11.40
N GLU A 193 -10.13 -2.84 12.18
CA GLU A 193 -10.83 -3.27 13.37
C GLU A 193 -10.62 -2.25 14.49
N ARG A 194 -11.74 -1.76 15.03
CA ARG A 194 -11.76 -0.80 16.13
C ARG A 194 -11.81 -1.56 17.45
N LEU A 195 -10.88 -1.25 18.35
CA LEU A 195 -10.82 -1.86 19.68
C LEU A 195 -11.81 -1.18 20.65
N SER A 196 -12.15 0.08 20.41
CA SER A 196 -13.13 0.82 21.21
C SER A 196 -14.07 1.68 20.34
N PRO A 197 -15.26 2.05 20.87
CA PRO A 197 -16.17 2.99 20.20
C PRO A 197 -15.58 4.41 20.11
N LEU A 198 -14.47 4.68 20.81
CA LEU A 198 -13.83 5.98 20.83
C LEU A 198 -12.93 6.22 19.60
N ASP A 199 -12.57 5.17 18.84
CA ASP A 199 -11.81 5.28 17.59
C ASP A 199 -12.51 6.23 16.61
N GLY A 200 -11.77 7.25 16.16
CA GLY A 200 -12.28 8.28 15.28
C GLY A 200 -11.73 9.67 15.56
N VAL A 201 -12.28 10.64 14.82
CA VAL A 201 -11.92 12.06 14.93
C VAL A 201 -13.00 12.81 15.70
N TRP A 202 -12.57 13.71 16.56
CA TRP A 202 -13.41 14.45 17.48
C TRP A 202 -13.05 15.94 17.47
N ALA A 203 -14.07 16.79 17.44
CA ALA A 203 -13.96 18.23 17.64
C ALA A 203 -14.13 18.56 19.13
N VAL A 204 -13.40 19.56 19.60
CA VAL A 204 -13.53 20.09 20.95
C VAL A 204 -14.58 21.20 20.95
N ASP A 205 -15.71 20.98 21.62
CA ASP A 205 -16.79 21.97 21.71
C ASP A 205 -16.52 22.94 22.88
N GLU A 206 -16.24 22.42 24.08
CA GLU A 206 -15.84 23.22 25.25
C GLU A 206 -14.49 22.76 25.81
N PHE A 207 -13.68 23.70 26.27
CA PHE A 207 -12.35 23.44 26.82
C PHE A 207 -12.12 24.30 28.07
N HIS A 208 -11.85 23.63 29.19
CA HIS A 208 -11.43 24.23 30.45
C HIS A 208 -10.16 23.52 30.90
N GLY A 209 -9.01 24.15 30.70
CA GLY A 209 -7.73 23.59 31.12
C GLY A 209 -6.61 24.60 31.04
N ASP A 210 -5.47 24.21 31.58
CA ASP A 210 -4.25 25.02 31.55
C ASP A 210 -3.51 24.80 30.21
N GLY A 211 -3.04 25.88 29.60
CA GLY A 211 -2.25 25.85 28.35
C GLY A 211 -3.05 26.14 27.06
N PRO A 212 -2.48 25.82 25.89
CA PRO A 212 -3.13 26.07 24.60
C PRO A 212 -4.44 25.29 24.47
N ARG A 213 -5.45 25.91 23.84
CA ARG A 213 -6.78 25.32 23.71
C ARG A 213 -6.73 24.14 22.75
N TRP A 214 -7.37 23.05 23.15
CA TRP A 214 -7.56 21.92 22.24
C TRP A 214 -8.62 22.25 21.20
N VAL A 215 -8.38 21.87 19.94
CA VAL A 215 -9.29 22.16 18.82
C VAL A 215 -9.86 20.88 18.23
N ARG A 216 -8.98 19.91 17.92
CA ARG A 216 -9.37 18.59 17.44
C ARG A 216 -8.48 17.55 18.08
N PHE A 217 -9.02 16.36 18.26
CA PHE A 217 -8.20 15.20 18.59
C PHE A 217 -8.71 13.97 17.85
N ALA A 218 -7.81 13.04 17.58
CA ALA A 218 -8.12 11.76 16.98
C ALA A 218 -7.64 10.66 17.92
N ILE A 219 -8.50 9.66 18.10
CA ILE A 219 -8.16 8.41 18.77
C ILE A 219 -7.98 7.37 17.66
N ASP A 220 -6.76 6.91 17.52
CA ASP A 220 -6.45 5.67 16.81
C ASP A 220 -6.42 4.58 17.87
N ASP A 221 -7.41 3.68 17.88
CA ASP A 221 -7.47 2.55 18.80
C ASP A 221 -7.80 1.27 18.03
N ARG A 222 -6.77 0.80 17.31
CA ARG A 222 -6.79 -0.37 16.42
C ARG A 222 -5.55 -1.22 16.70
N PRO A 223 -5.55 -2.54 16.38
CA PRO A 223 -4.38 -3.38 16.60
C PRO A 223 -3.08 -2.82 15.99
N ALA A 224 -3.15 -2.17 14.83
CA ALA A 224 -2.00 -1.56 14.17
C ALA A 224 -1.58 -0.19 14.73
N SER A 225 -2.44 0.49 15.49
CA SER A 225 -2.17 1.84 15.98
C SER A 225 -3.01 2.17 17.22
N GLN A 226 -2.31 2.48 18.31
CA GLN A 226 -2.91 2.91 19.58
C GLN A 226 -2.28 4.24 19.99
N ARG A 227 -2.77 5.33 19.41
CA ARG A 227 -2.23 6.68 19.62
C ARG A 227 -3.34 7.73 19.70
N LEU A 228 -3.04 8.80 20.40
CA LEU A 228 -3.83 10.02 20.43
C LEU A 228 -3.09 11.10 19.65
N VAL A 229 -3.77 11.69 18.67
CA VAL A 229 -3.27 12.85 17.92
C VAL A 229 -4.07 14.07 18.35
N LEU A 230 -3.41 15.10 18.85
CA LEU A 230 -4.03 16.32 19.37
C LEU A 230 -3.59 17.52 18.54
N VAL A 231 -4.55 18.34 18.13
CA VAL A 231 -4.35 19.63 17.46
C VAL A 231 -4.79 20.75 18.39
N ARG A 232 -3.89 21.70 18.62
CA ARG A 232 -4.10 22.90 19.46
C ARG A 232 -4.39 24.13 18.61
N ASP A 233 -4.83 25.21 19.26
CA ASP A 233 -5.19 26.47 18.64
C ASP A 233 -3.99 27.29 18.14
N ASP A 234 -2.81 27.05 18.68
CA ASP A 234 -1.52 27.54 18.17
C ASP A 234 -1.04 26.81 16.90
N GLY A 235 -1.76 25.77 16.47
CA GLY A 235 -1.43 24.95 15.30
C GLY A 235 -0.50 23.77 15.62
N GLU A 236 -0.09 23.58 16.87
CA GLU A 236 0.72 22.45 17.28
C GLU A 236 -0.06 21.13 17.10
N LEU A 237 0.57 20.15 16.45
CA LEU A 237 0.09 18.78 16.34
C LEU A 237 1.01 17.86 17.15
N THR A 238 0.45 17.27 18.21
CA THR A 238 1.18 16.33 19.08
C THR A 238 0.61 14.92 18.93
N THR A 239 1.49 13.92 18.97
CA THR A 239 1.11 12.51 18.97
C THR A 239 1.62 11.87 20.25
N ARG A 240 0.77 11.10 20.91
CA ARG A 240 1.09 10.39 22.16
C ARG A 240 0.58 8.95 22.08
N ASP A 241 1.30 8.03 22.71
CA ASP A 241 0.83 6.65 22.88
C ASP A 241 -0.47 6.65 23.68
N LEU A 242 -1.41 5.77 23.31
CA LEU A 242 -2.72 5.67 23.91
C LEU A 242 -2.98 4.25 24.39
N THR A 243 -3.63 4.11 25.54
CA THR A 243 -4.29 2.88 25.94
C THR A 243 -5.69 3.20 26.43
N VAL A 244 -6.70 2.60 25.78
CA VAL A 244 -8.11 2.78 26.14
C VAL A 244 -8.53 1.66 27.08
N ALA A 245 -8.77 1.99 28.35
CA ALA A 245 -9.32 1.06 29.34
C ALA A 245 -10.83 1.26 29.44
N THR A 246 -11.57 0.58 28.56
CA THR A 246 -13.01 0.77 28.40
C THR A 246 -13.82 0.44 29.66
N THR A 247 -13.40 -0.58 30.41
CA THR A 247 -14.03 -0.99 31.68
C THR A 247 -13.86 0.03 32.80
N GLU A 248 -12.74 0.76 32.80
CA GLU A 248 -12.42 1.79 33.80
C GLU A 248 -12.89 3.18 33.36
N SER A 249 -13.35 3.32 32.12
CA SER A 249 -13.63 4.59 31.46
C SER A 249 -12.43 5.56 31.54
N VAL A 250 -11.24 5.05 31.22
CA VAL A 250 -9.97 5.77 31.31
C VAL A 250 -9.19 5.70 30.00
N LEU A 251 -8.66 6.84 29.57
CA LEU A 251 -7.63 6.98 28.54
C LEU A 251 -6.28 7.20 29.24
N ARG A 252 -5.31 6.32 28.98
CA ARG A 252 -3.92 6.53 29.38
C ARG A 252 -3.16 7.08 28.19
N VAL A 253 -2.67 8.31 28.29
CA VAL A 253 -2.06 9.04 27.17
C VAL A 253 -0.62 9.39 27.53
N GLY A 254 0.33 8.58 27.06
CA GLY A 254 1.71 8.62 27.55
C GLY A 254 1.77 8.44 29.07
N GLY A 255 2.27 9.45 29.78
CA GLY A 255 2.32 9.48 31.25
C GLY A 255 1.05 10.01 31.93
N TRP A 256 0.04 10.41 31.16
CA TRP A 256 -1.14 11.11 31.64
C TRP A 256 -2.39 10.22 31.67
N THR A 257 -3.36 10.59 32.50
CA THR A 257 -4.60 9.82 32.68
C THR A 257 -5.80 10.74 32.59
N LEU A 258 -6.70 10.44 31.66
CA LEU A 258 -7.97 11.13 31.46
C LEU A 258 -9.10 10.15 31.73
N ARG A 259 -10.06 10.53 32.57
CA ARG A 259 -11.33 9.82 32.68
C ARG A 259 -12.25 10.33 31.59
N TYR A 260 -13.01 9.42 30.99
CA TYR A 260 -13.99 9.78 29.99
C TYR A 260 -15.39 9.38 30.43
N THR A 261 -16.38 10.18 30.03
CA THR A 261 -17.80 9.84 30.14
C THR A 261 -18.42 9.97 28.77
N GLN A 262 -19.03 8.89 28.28
CA GLN A 262 -19.72 8.93 27.00
C GLN A 262 -21.11 9.55 27.19
N LEU A 263 -21.29 10.79 26.68
CA LEU A 263 -22.52 11.56 26.82
C LEU A 263 -23.60 11.11 25.83
N SER A 264 -23.16 10.68 24.64
CA SER A 264 -24.00 10.10 23.57
C SER A 264 -23.12 9.33 22.58
N ASP A 265 -23.71 8.75 21.53
CA ASP A 265 -22.96 8.09 20.44
C ASP A 265 -21.95 9.02 19.75
N THR A 266 -22.19 10.34 19.80
CA THR A 266 -21.33 11.36 19.20
C THR A 266 -20.74 12.33 20.22
N GLY A 267 -20.99 12.16 21.51
CA GLY A 267 -20.59 13.10 22.56
C GLY A 267 -19.70 12.44 23.60
N LEU A 268 -18.55 13.05 23.87
CA LEU A 268 -17.58 12.56 24.84
C LEU A 268 -17.18 13.69 25.79
N HIS A 269 -17.15 13.40 27.08
CA HIS A 269 -16.59 14.29 28.09
C HIS A 269 -15.28 13.70 28.59
N LEU A 270 -14.22 14.51 28.67
CA LEU A 270 -12.92 14.11 29.21
C LEU A 270 -12.56 15.03 30.37
N ILE A 271 -12.11 14.43 31.47
CA ILE A 271 -11.61 15.14 32.64
C ILE A 271 -10.37 14.45 33.20
N GLY A 272 -9.35 15.21 33.59
CA GLY A 272 -8.15 14.63 34.20
C GLY A 272 -6.97 15.57 34.22
N GLN A 273 -5.78 14.99 34.12
CA GLN A 273 -4.51 15.72 34.04
C GLN A 273 -3.88 15.45 32.69
N PHE A 274 -3.40 16.49 32.01
CA PHE A 274 -2.69 16.38 30.74
C PHE A 274 -1.61 17.46 30.63
N ASP A 275 -0.41 17.09 30.19
CA ASP A 275 0.76 17.98 30.07
C ASP A 275 1.02 18.86 31.31
N GLY A 276 0.78 18.28 32.50
CA GLY A 276 1.07 18.93 33.78
C GLY A 276 -0.02 19.85 34.34
N GLY A 277 -1.19 19.94 33.68
CA GLY A 277 -2.33 20.74 34.16
C GLY A 277 -3.66 19.97 34.14
N PRO A 278 -4.68 20.44 34.89
CA PRO A 278 -6.04 19.91 34.80
C PRO A 278 -6.66 20.22 33.44
N ILE A 279 -7.51 19.31 32.98
CA ILE A 279 -8.35 19.49 31.81
C ILE A 279 -9.75 18.98 32.06
N ASP A 280 -10.74 19.70 31.54
CA ASP A 280 -12.15 19.36 31.48
C ASP A 280 -12.70 19.84 30.12
N THR A 281 -13.10 18.90 29.28
CA THR A 281 -13.50 19.20 27.90
C THR A 281 -14.65 18.33 27.42
N THR A 282 -15.56 18.96 26.65
CA THR A 282 -16.63 18.27 25.94
C THR A 282 -16.31 18.24 24.45
N LEU A 283 -16.62 17.10 23.85
CA LEU A 283 -16.14 16.72 22.54
C LEU A 283 -17.28 16.14 21.72
N ARG A 284 -17.21 16.38 20.41
CA ARG A 284 -18.18 15.87 19.46
C ARG A 284 -17.52 15.13 18.31
N ARG A 285 -18.01 13.93 18.04
CA ARG A 285 -17.52 13.07 16.96
C ARG A 285 -17.73 13.75 15.61
N ILE A 286 -16.67 13.84 14.81
CA ILE A 286 -16.75 14.31 13.44
C ILE A 286 -17.13 13.10 12.57
N PRO A 287 -18.29 13.12 11.90
CA PRO A 287 -18.66 12.01 11.02
C PRO A 287 -17.71 11.98 9.82
N LEU A 288 -16.94 10.91 9.69
CA LEU A 288 -16.03 10.74 8.56
C LEU A 288 -16.76 10.04 7.40
N ARG A 289 -16.47 10.47 6.16
CA ARG A 289 -17.03 9.82 4.96
C ARG A 289 -16.66 8.34 4.84
N THR A 290 -15.51 7.96 5.38
CA THR A 290 -15.03 6.57 5.45
C THR A 290 -15.86 5.69 6.38
N GLU A 291 -16.63 6.28 7.29
CA GLU A 291 -17.48 5.56 8.26
C GLU A 291 -18.93 5.46 7.79
N THR A 292 -19.29 6.27 6.80
CA THR A 292 -20.64 6.36 6.24
C THR A 292 -20.76 5.66 4.89
N ARG A 293 -19.64 5.16 4.32
CA ARG A 293 -19.67 4.33 3.12
C ARG A 293 -19.73 2.84 3.49
N ASP A 294 -20.93 2.31 3.48
CA ASP A 294 -21.16 0.93 3.05
C ASP A 294 -20.68 0.81 1.59
N PHE A 295 -19.43 0.43 1.37
CA PHE A 295 -19.00 0.01 0.04
C PHE A 295 -19.64 -1.35 -0.25
N ARG A 296 -20.83 -1.30 -0.89
CA ARG A 296 -21.31 -2.34 -1.80
C ARG A 296 -20.52 -2.31 -3.10
#